data_AF-A0A0C2DQF8-F1
#
_entry.id   AF-A0A0C2DQF8-F1
#
_cell.length_a   1.000
_cell.length_b   1.000
_cell.length_c   1.000
_cell.angle_alpha   90.00
_cell.angle_beta   90.00
_cell.angle_gamma   90.00
#
_symmetry.space_group_name_H-M   'P 1'
#
loop_
_entity.id
_entity.type
_entity.pdbx_description
1 polymer ?
#
loop_
_entity_poly.entity_id
_entity_poly.type
_entity_poly.pdbx_seq_one_letter_code
_entity_poly.pdbx_strand_id
1 'polypeptide(L)'
;MEITACTDQQYLTDAQRDTLTKAHNDLRQKIAEGNQPNNPGTLPSAKNMYELQYDCKMEDIVKAELEQCSGRATLLEKYGQNFFV
;
A
#
# COMPACT_ATOMS: atom_id res chain seq x y z
N MET A 1 9.75 -15.73 -3.51
CA MET A 1 8.88 -14.58 -3.80
C MET A 1 9.04 -14.31 -5.27
N GLU A 2 8.03 -14.64 -6.06
CA GLU A 2 8.04 -14.31 -7.49
C GLU A 2 7.76 -12.80 -7.60
N ILE A 3 8.70 -12.08 -8.21
CA ILE A 3 8.56 -10.66 -8.51
C ILE A 3 7.49 -10.58 -9.60
N THR A 4 6.32 -10.06 -9.26
CA THR A 4 5.37 -9.61 -10.28
C THR A 4 5.92 -8.31 -10.83
N ALA A 5 6.86 -8.42 -11.77
CA ALA A 5 7.48 -7.25 -12.39
C ALA A 5 6.40 -6.54 -13.21
N CYS A 6 6.19 -5.26 -12.91
CA CYS A 6 5.33 -4.40 -13.72
C CYS A 6 6.13 -4.01 -14.97
N THR A 7 5.91 -4.72 -16.08
CA THR A 7 6.77 -4.64 -17.27
C THR A 7 6.53 -3.39 -18.11
N ASP A 8 5.34 -2.82 -18.03
CA ASP A 8 4.90 -1.72 -18.91
C ASP A 8 4.92 -0.36 -18.19
N GLN A 9 4.98 -0.36 -16.86
CA GLN A 9 4.93 0.80 -16.00
C GLN A 9 6.33 1.33 -15.66
N GLN A 10 6.71 2.49 -16.24
CA GLN A 10 8.04 3.08 -16.05
C GLN A 10 8.12 4.21 -15.00
N TYR A 11 7.03 4.49 -14.30
CA TYR A 11 6.95 5.63 -13.37
C TYR A 11 7.33 5.26 -11.92
N LEU A 12 7.39 3.97 -11.58
CA LEU A 12 8.08 3.45 -10.41
C LEU A 12 9.12 2.41 -10.83
N THR A 13 10.22 2.32 -10.09
CA THR A 13 11.16 1.19 -10.19
C THR A 13 10.66 0.02 -9.33
N ASP A 14 11.09 -1.20 -9.65
CA ASP A 14 10.74 -2.37 -8.83
C ASP A 14 11.20 -2.21 -7.38
N ALA A 15 12.36 -1.58 -7.14
CA ALA A 15 12.82 -1.26 -5.79
C ALA A 15 11.86 -0.31 -5.02
N GLN A 16 11.22 0.63 -5.71
CA GLN A 16 10.20 1.50 -5.10
C GLN A 16 8.92 0.72 -4.79
N ARG A 17 8.47 -0.15 -5.70
CA ARG A 17 7.31 -1.04 -5.48
C ARG A 17 7.53 -1.98 -4.30
N ASP A 18 8.72 -2.57 -4.22
CA ASP A 18 9.15 -3.42 -3.12
C ASP A 18 9.17 -2.65 -1.80
N THR A 19 9.74 -1.44 -1.80
CA THR A 19 9.79 -0.58 -0.61
C THR A 19 8.37 -0.26 -0.12
N LEU A 20 7.45 0.11 -1.01
CA LEU A 20 6.06 0.40 -0.66
C LEU A 20 5.35 -0.84 -0.09
N THR A 21 5.45 -1.98 -0.78
CA THR A 21 4.77 -3.22 -0.38
C THR A 21 5.32 -3.75 0.94
N LYS A 22 6.65 -3.76 1.07
CA LYS A 22 7.34 -4.20 2.29
C LYS A 22 6.98 -3.31 3.48
N ALA A 23 6.98 -1.99 3.31
CA ALA A 23 6.61 -1.08 4.39
C ALA A 23 5.17 -1.33 4.91
N HIS A 24 4.23 -1.60 4.01
CA HIS A 24 2.86 -1.97 4.41
C HIS A 24 2.83 -3.32 5.13
N ASN A 25 3.47 -4.34 4.59
CA ASN A 25 3.44 -5.69 5.16
C ASN A 25 4.18 -5.78 6.50
N ASP A 26 5.31 -5.08 6.67
CA ASP A 26 6.02 -4.98 7.95
C ASP A 26 5.11 -4.38 9.04
N LEU A 27 4.39 -3.30 8.73
CA LEU A 27 3.43 -2.68 9.67
C LEU A 27 2.25 -3.60 9.96
N ARG A 28 1.68 -4.24 8.93
CA ARG A 28 0.56 -5.19 9.08
C ARG A 28 0.97 -6.38 9.96
N GLN A 29 2.16 -6.93 9.76
CA GLN A 29 2.71 -8.00 10.58
C GLN A 29 2.87 -7.55 12.04
N LYS A 30 3.48 -6.40 12.27
CA LYS A 30 3.69 -5.87 13.63
C LYS A 30 2.36 -5.62 14.37
N ILE A 31 1.32 -5.20 13.65
CA ILE A 31 -0.04 -5.09 14.19
C ILE A 31 -0.62 -6.48 14.47
N ALA A 32 -0.49 -7.44 13.54
CA ALA A 32 -1.01 -8.79 13.70
C ALA A 32 -0.44 -9.49 14.95
N GLU A 33 0.82 -9.24 15.26
CA GLU A 33 1.51 -9.75 16.46
C GLU A 33 1.13 -9.00 17.76
N GLY A 34 0.41 -7.87 17.67
CA GLY A 34 0.05 -7.04 18.83
C GLY A 34 1.19 -6.15 19.34
N ASN A 35 2.23 -5.94 18.52
CA ASN A 35 3.47 -5.25 18.89
C ASN A 35 3.52 -3.79 18.43
N GLN A 36 2.49 -3.30 17.71
CA GLN A 36 2.47 -1.93 17.21
C GLN A 36 2.09 -0.94 18.32
N PRO A 37 2.94 0.05 18.66
CA PRO A 37 2.63 1.03 19.69
C PRO A 37 1.37 1.85 19.40
N ASN A 38 0.63 2.20 20.45
CA ASN A 38 -0.52 3.09 20.46
C ASN A 38 -0.47 3.99 21.72
N ASN A 39 -1.30 5.03 21.81
CA ASN A 39 -1.35 5.91 22.97
C ASN A 39 -2.65 5.75 23.78
N PRO A 40 -2.63 5.12 24.99
CA PRO A 40 -1.54 4.34 25.58
C PRO A 40 -1.46 2.89 25.05
N GLY A 41 -0.31 2.23 25.22
CA GLY A 41 -0.16 0.77 25.02
C GLY A 41 0.22 0.34 23.59
N THR A 42 -0.36 -0.78 23.13
CA THR A 42 -0.21 -1.31 21.78
C THR A 42 -1.56 -1.58 21.14
N LEU A 43 -1.61 -1.66 19.81
CA LEU A 43 -2.78 -2.13 19.09
C LEU A 43 -3.00 -3.63 19.36
N PRO A 44 -4.26 -4.10 19.43
CA PRO A 44 -4.56 -5.52 19.63
C PRO A 44 -4.08 -6.37 18.46
N SER A 45 -3.74 -7.64 18.73
CA SER A 45 -3.34 -8.61 17.71
C SER A 45 -4.50 -8.93 16.76
N ALA A 46 -4.17 -9.34 15.53
CA ALA A 46 -5.13 -9.62 14.47
C ALA A 46 -4.91 -11.03 13.89
N LYS A 47 -5.95 -11.88 13.95
CA LYS A 47 -5.87 -13.28 13.52
C LYS A 47 -5.91 -13.49 12.01
N ASN A 48 -6.56 -12.58 11.28
CA ASN A 48 -6.78 -12.69 9.83
C ASN A 48 -6.19 -11.46 9.09
N MET A 49 -4.94 -11.11 9.41
CA MET A 49 -4.24 -10.02 8.73
C MET A 49 -3.49 -10.57 7.50
N TYR A 50 -4.07 -10.38 6.32
CA TYR A 50 -3.50 -10.90 5.07
C TYR A 50 -2.28 -10.09 4.60
N GLU A 51 -1.30 -10.75 4.00
CA GLU A 51 -0.21 -10.08 3.29
C GLU A 51 -0.73 -9.38 2.03
N LEU A 52 -0.26 -8.16 1.77
CA LEU A 52 -0.58 -7.44 0.53
C LEU A 52 0.37 -7.85 -0.58
N GLN A 53 -0.17 -8.00 -1.78
CA GLN A 53 0.60 -8.16 -3.01
C GLN A 53 0.50 -6.87 -3.82
N TYR A 54 1.58 -6.50 -4.49
CA TYR A 54 1.59 -5.35 -5.37
C TYR A 54 0.78 -5.64 -6.63
N ASP A 55 -0.07 -4.71 -7.06
CA ASP A 55 -0.91 -4.85 -8.26
C ASP A 55 -0.59 -3.72 -9.24
N CYS A 56 0.07 -4.07 -10.35
CA CYS A 56 0.45 -3.13 -11.41
C CYS A 56 -0.77 -2.41 -12.03
N LYS A 57 -1.96 -3.05 -12.06
CA LYS A 57 -3.17 -2.40 -12.60
C LYS A 57 -3.69 -1.31 -11.67
N MET A 58 -3.55 -1.50 -10.36
CA MET A 58 -3.87 -0.44 -9.39
C MET A 58 -2.87 0.71 -9.48
N GLU A 59 -1.61 0.39 -9.76
CA GLU A 59 -0.57 1.39 -10.02
C GLU A 59 -0.96 2.32 -11.20
N ASP A 60 -1.45 1.75 -12.32
CA ASP A 60 -1.89 2.54 -13.49
C ASP A 60 -3.08 3.45 -13.17
N ILE A 61 -4.04 2.94 -12.40
CA ILE A 61 -5.21 3.72 -11.95
C ILE A 61 -4.73 4.92 -11.13
N VAL A 62 -3.84 4.70 -10.15
CA VAL A 62 -3.28 5.80 -9.34
C VAL A 62 -2.51 6.80 -10.21
N LYS A 63 -1.75 6.34 -11.21
CA LYS A 63 -1.03 7.23 -12.12
C LYS A 63 -1.99 8.17 -12.87
N ALA A 64 -3.09 7.64 -13.39
CA ALA A 64 -4.12 8.44 -14.07
C ALA A 64 -4.82 9.43 -13.12
N GLU A 65 -5.03 9.06 -11.86
CA GLU A 65 -5.58 9.98 -10.85
C GLU A 65 -4.61 11.11 -10.48
N LEU A 66 -3.31 10.83 -10.39
CA LEU A 66 -2.29 11.84 -10.09
C LEU A 66 -2.17 12.90 -11.19
N GLU A 67 -2.38 12.53 -12.46
CA GLU A 67 -2.35 13.47 -13.59
C GLU A 67 -3.44 14.54 -13.52
N GLN A 68 -4.53 14.29 -12.79
CA GLN A 68 -5.62 15.25 -12.63
C GLN A 68 -5.30 16.35 -11.62
N CYS A 69 -4.24 16.19 -10.81
CA CYS A 69 -3.82 17.17 -9.79
C CYS A 69 -4.96 17.62 -8.86
N SER A 70 -5.86 16.70 -8.49
CA SER A 70 -7.11 17.02 -7.79
C SER A 70 -6.95 17.45 -6.32
N GLY A 71 -5.79 17.15 -5.71
CA GLY A 71 -5.48 17.43 -4.30
C GLY A 71 -6.37 16.66 -3.30
N ARG A 72 -7.07 15.60 -3.73
CA ARG A 72 -7.97 14.80 -2.89
C ARG A 72 -8.06 13.36 -3.39
N ALA A 73 -8.53 12.46 -2.53
CA ALA A 73 -8.90 11.11 -2.95
C ALA A 73 -10.10 11.13 -3.92
N THR A 74 -10.02 10.33 -4.98
CA THR A 74 -10.99 10.24 -6.09
C THR A 74 -11.50 8.81 -6.32
N LEU A 75 -10.84 7.77 -5.79
CA LEU A 75 -11.16 6.36 -6.04
C LEU A 75 -12.21 5.74 -5.08
N LEU A 76 -13.06 6.60 -4.48
CA LEU A 76 -13.82 6.33 -3.24
C LEU A 76 -14.79 5.15 -3.29
N GLU A 77 -15.25 4.72 -4.46
CA GLU A 77 -16.30 3.70 -4.57
C GLU A 77 -15.75 2.26 -4.65
N LYS A 78 -14.52 2.08 -5.14
CA LYS A 78 -13.96 0.75 -5.43
C LYS A 78 -12.69 0.46 -4.66
N TYR A 79 -11.87 1.47 -4.38
CA TYR A 79 -10.56 1.30 -3.78
C TYR A 79 -10.37 2.26 -2.61
N GLY A 80 -9.67 1.80 -1.57
CA GLY A 80 -9.10 2.71 -0.58
C GLY A 80 -7.96 3.51 -1.22
N GLN A 81 -7.87 4.80 -0.92
CA GLN A 81 -6.82 5.66 -1.43
C GLN A 81 -6.22 6.50 -0.29
N ASN A 82 -4.94 6.27 -0.01
CA ASN A 82 -4.13 7.17 0.80
C ASN A 82 -3.43 8.15 -0.15
N PHE A 83 -3.42 9.43 0.20
CA PHE A 83 -2.65 10.46 -0.50
C PHE A 83 -1.95 11.35 0.53
N PHE A 84 -0.80 11.90 0.16
CA PHE A 84 -0.05 12.83 0.98
C PHE A 84 0.08 14.14 0.20
N VAL A 85 -0.28 15.25 0.84
CA VAL A 85 -0.24 16.62 0.32
C VAL A 85 0.62 17.48 1.23
#